data_AF-A0A3S0ZBZ6-F1
#
_entry.id   AF-A0A3S0ZBZ6-F1
#
_cell.length_a   1.000
_cell.length_b   1.000
_cell.length_c   1.000
_cell.angle_alpha   90.00
_cell.angle_beta   90.00
_cell.angle_gamma   90.00
#
_symmetry.space_group_name_H-M   'P 1'
#
loop_
_entity.id
_entity.type
_entity.pdbx_description
1 polymer ?
#
loop_
_entity_poly.entity_id
_entity_poly.type
_entity_poly.pdbx_seq_one_letter_code
_entity_poly.pdbx_strand_id
1 'polypeptide(L)'
;DVWFQENTDGLTPLKLAAHMGAGKVCAHLLTMDGVYRHLVAQDDLFDVHQYDITELDPRACTNRQRYRLCSPGSQSVLEMVCGMSSTQAYCIIGTTVVRFLIREKWLRLLPVYCVWLLGHLLFMAGLTLYAVYRPRLGLEDSYTDNGSSSEPSDLSDDTLTTAQRDLVRAWPFINLLVSLLYLSLECVRTLYLQHAWHFLRPYGLYRLLLAGFSICLLADSLWFWIDQHTPDSNMFLILALLMGGWFLTFFLSAWRKFSFFTILVQKVLFGDMTRFSIMIFLELLLFSVAMHVAYLPSRSPPGLPQEFETIWSSVLTMFRLMLGLSDIE
;
A
#
# COMPACT_ATOMS: atom_id res chain seq x y z
N ASP A 1 -19.55 -40.56 6.50
CA ASP A 1 -18.20 -40.71 5.91
C ASP A 1 -17.99 -40.08 4.53
N VAL A 2 -19.02 -39.86 3.70
CA VAL A 2 -18.86 -39.23 2.36
C VAL A 2 -18.35 -37.78 2.44
N TRP A 3 -18.70 -37.04 3.51
CA TRP A 3 -18.41 -35.61 3.66
C TRP A 3 -16.93 -35.24 3.82
N PHE A 4 -16.08 -36.22 4.12
CA PHE A 4 -14.63 -36.05 4.30
C PHE A 4 -13.82 -36.86 3.27
N GLN A 5 -14.48 -37.44 2.26
CA GLN A 5 -13.77 -38.11 1.17
C GLN A 5 -13.16 -37.07 0.23
N GLU A 6 -11.86 -37.22 -0.05
CA GLU A 6 -11.14 -36.37 -0.97
C GLU A 6 -11.31 -36.86 -2.42
N ASN A 7 -11.42 -35.92 -3.36
CA ASN A 7 -11.32 -36.22 -4.77
C ASN A 7 -9.85 -36.50 -5.21
N THR A 8 -9.62 -36.75 -6.49
CA THR A 8 -8.28 -36.95 -7.07
C THR A 8 -7.31 -35.79 -6.81
N ASP A 9 -7.85 -34.59 -6.57
CA ASP A 9 -7.10 -33.36 -6.34
C ASP A 9 -6.87 -33.06 -4.84
N GLY A 10 -7.34 -33.94 -3.95
CA GLY A 10 -7.26 -33.77 -2.50
C GLY A 10 -8.31 -32.82 -1.92
N LEU A 11 -9.39 -32.55 -2.64
CA LEU A 11 -10.48 -31.66 -2.23
C LEU A 11 -11.64 -32.46 -1.65
N THR A 12 -11.99 -32.17 -0.41
CA THR A 12 -13.24 -32.59 0.24
C THR A 12 -14.44 -31.84 -0.36
N PRO A 13 -15.69 -32.29 -0.18
CA PRO A 13 -16.88 -31.59 -0.67
C PRO A 13 -16.95 -30.11 -0.30
N LEU A 14 -16.50 -29.74 0.92
CA LEU A 14 -16.46 -28.35 1.36
C LEU A 14 -15.35 -27.56 0.65
N LYS A 15 -14.12 -28.10 0.57
CA LYS A 15 -13.02 -27.48 -0.18
C LYS A 15 -13.33 -27.35 -1.67
N LEU A 16 -13.98 -28.34 -2.26
CA LEU A 16 -14.40 -28.33 -3.66
C LEU A 16 -15.44 -27.24 -3.92
N ALA A 17 -16.44 -27.11 -3.04
CA ALA A 17 -17.43 -26.05 -3.16
C ALA A 17 -16.79 -24.66 -3.04
N ALA A 18 -15.77 -24.50 -2.19
CA ALA A 18 -15.02 -23.25 -2.06
C ALA A 18 -14.17 -22.97 -3.31
N HIS A 19 -13.46 -23.99 -3.81
CA HIS A 19 -12.64 -23.92 -5.02
C HIS A 19 -13.46 -23.54 -6.27
N MET A 20 -14.67 -24.09 -6.39
CA MET A 20 -15.62 -23.77 -7.47
C MET A 20 -16.30 -22.41 -7.30
N GLY A 21 -16.07 -21.69 -6.19
CA GLY A 21 -16.70 -20.42 -5.90
C GLY A 21 -18.19 -20.53 -5.53
N ALA A 22 -18.66 -21.71 -5.14
CA ALA A 22 -20.05 -21.97 -4.74
C ALA A 22 -20.29 -21.58 -3.27
N GLY A 23 -20.22 -20.28 -2.97
CA GLY A 23 -20.28 -19.74 -1.61
C GLY A 23 -21.57 -20.06 -0.86
N LYS A 24 -22.70 -20.14 -1.55
CA LYS A 24 -24.00 -20.56 -0.97
C LYS A 24 -23.99 -22.02 -0.50
N VAL A 25 -23.37 -22.91 -1.29
CA VAL A 25 -23.26 -24.33 -0.96
C VAL A 25 -22.32 -24.51 0.23
N CYS A 26 -21.19 -23.81 0.24
CA CYS A 26 -20.29 -23.78 1.40
C CYS A 26 -21.00 -23.31 2.67
N ALA A 27 -21.74 -22.20 2.59
CA ALA A 27 -22.49 -21.68 3.73
C ALA A 27 -23.51 -22.69 4.24
N HIS A 28 -24.20 -23.39 3.34
CA HIS A 28 -25.16 -24.42 3.72
C HIS A 28 -24.49 -25.64 4.39
N LEU A 29 -23.38 -26.14 3.83
CA LEU A 29 -22.60 -27.24 4.40
C LEU A 29 -22.14 -26.92 5.83
N LEU A 30 -21.68 -25.69 6.09
CA LEU A 30 -21.25 -25.24 7.42
C LEU A 30 -22.40 -25.16 8.45
N THR A 31 -23.65 -25.10 7.98
CA THR A 31 -24.84 -25.10 8.83
C THR A 31 -25.49 -26.48 9.00
N MET A 32 -24.98 -27.51 8.31
CA MET A 32 -25.53 -28.86 8.41
C MET A 32 -25.21 -29.49 9.77
N ASP A 33 -26.26 -29.95 10.45
CA ASP A 33 -26.15 -30.68 11.70
C ASP A 33 -25.55 -32.07 11.50
N GLY A 34 -24.68 -32.48 12.41
CA GLY A 34 -24.03 -33.79 12.40
C GLY A 34 -22.84 -33.92 11.45
N VAL A 35 -22.49 -32.86 10.70
CA VAL A 35 -21.30 -32.84 9.82
C VAL A 35 -20.28 -31.82 10.28
N TYR A 36 -20.61 -30.53 10.18
CA TYR A 36 -19.74 -29.43 10.60
C TYR A 36 -20.26 -28.70 11.83
N ARG A 37 -21.55 -28.87 12.16
CA ARG A 37 -22.20 -28.32 13.35
C ARG A 37 -22.71 -29.46 14.22
N HIS A 38 -22.35 -29.44 15.49
CA HIS A 38 -22.80 -30.41 16.49
C HIS A 38 -23.42 -29.66 17.68
N LEU A 39 -24.63 -30.04 18.07
CA LEU A 39 -25.24 -29.55 19.31
C LEU A 39 -24.57 -30.28 20.48
N VAL A 40 -23.98 -29.52 21.41
CA VAL A 40 -23.25 -30.06 22.57
C VAL A 40 -24.08 -29.94 23.83
N ALA A 41 -24.72 -28.80 24.03
CA ALA A 41 -25.58 -28.55 25.18
C ALA A 41 -26.73 -27.65 24.75
N GLN A 42 -27.86 -27.84 25.42
CA GLN A 42 -29.05 -27.03 25.23
C GLN A 42 -29.58 -26.73 26.64
N ASP A 43 -29.44 -25.48 27.05
CA ASP A 43 -30.28 -24.94 28.12
C ASP A 43 -31.54 -24.41 27.43
N ASP A 44 -32.73 -24.53 28.03
CA ASP A 44 -34.02 -24.15 27.42
C ASP A 44 -34.05 -22.75 26.73
N LEU A 45 -33.10 -21.87 27.06
CA LEU A 45 -32.92 -20.55 26.45
C LEU A 45 -31.73 -20.43 25.46
N PHE A 46 -30.73 -21.31 25.52
CA PHE A 46 -29.49 -21.21 24.74
C PHE A 46 -29.00 -22.56 24.20
N ASP A 47 -28.75 -22.59 22.90
CA ASP A 47 -28.10 -23.71 22.23
C ASP A 47 -26.58 -23.47 22.15
N VAL A 48 -25.80 -24.45 22.61
CA VAL A 48 -24.35 -24.49 22.48
C VAL A 48 -23.99 -25.42 21.33
N HIS A 49 -23.52 -24.83 20.24
CA HIS A 49 -23.02 -25.57 19.08
C HIS A 49 -21.49 -25.59 19.05
N GLN A 50 -20.94 -26.77 18.84
CA GLN A 50 -19.54 -26.97 18.48
C GLN A 50 -19.42 -27.11 16.96
N TYR A 51 -18.42 -26.45 16.40
CA TYR A 51 -18.16 -26.48 14.96
C TYR A 51 -16.80 -27.10 14.66
N ASP A 52 -16.75 -27.96 13.65
CA ASP A 52 -15.49 -28.47 13.12
C ASP A 52 -14.85 -27.44 12.19
N ILE A 53 -13.62 -27.04 12.51
CA ILE A 53 -12.84 -26.02 11.78
C ILE A 53 -11.61 -26.60 11.08
N THR A 54 -11.46 -27.92 11.04
CA THR A 54 -10.29 -28.61 10.48
C THR A 54 -9.98 -28.20 9.04
N GLU A 55 -10.99 -28.10 8.18
CA GLU A 55 -10.83 -27.67 6.77
C GLU A 55 -10.88 -26.15 6.58
N LEU A 56 -11.39 -25.42 7.58
CA LEU A 56 -11.62 -23.98 7.52
C LEU A 56 -10.34 -23.19 7.82
N ASP A 57 -9.64 -23.56 8.89
CA ASP A 57 -8.49 -22.82 9.40
C ASP A 57 -7.16 -23.33 8.81
N PRO A 58 -6.33 -22.45 8.19
CA PRO A 58 -4.98 -22.82 7.76
C PRO A 58 -4.10 -23.43 8.86
N ARG A 59 -4.32 -23.03 10.13
CA ARG A 59 -3.58 -23.59 11.27
C ARG A 59 -4.09 -24.96 11.70
N ALA A 60 -5.38 -25.26 11.47
CA ALA A 60 -5.98 -26.55 11.81
C ALA A 60 -5.73 -27.59 10.71
N CYS A 61 -5.55 -27.15 9.46
CA CYS A 61 -4.97 -27.93 8.37
C CYS A 61 -3.51 -28.34 8.70
N THR A 62 -3.29 -29.26 9.65
CA THR A 62 -1.94 -29.68 10.07
C THR A 62 -1.67 -31.19 9.91
N ASN A 63 -0.46 -31.44 9.39
CA ASN A 63 0.36 -32.65 9.35
C ASN A 63 0.24 -33.65 8.17
N ARG A 64 -0.93 -33.91 7.57
CA ARG A 64 -0.99 -34.86 6.43
C ARG A 64 -0.66 -34.26 5.06
N GLN A 65 -0.84 -32.95 4.88
CA GLN A 65 -0.74 -32.28 3.56
C GLN A 65 0.47 -31.33 3.40
N ARG A 66 1.33 -31.18 4.43
CA ARG A 66 2.50 -30.27 4.39
C ARG A 66 3.55 -30.61 3.32
N TYR A 67 3.53 -31.83 2.76
CA TYR A 67 4.47 -32.25 1.70
C TYR A 67 3.95 -31.96 0.28
N ARG A 68 2.77 -31.35 0.13
CA ARG A 68 2.19 -30.98 -1.17
C ARG A 68 1.88 -29.49 -1.22
N LEU A 69 2.91 -28.64 -1.14
CA LEU A 69 2.76 -27.18 -1.26
C LEU A 69 2.12 -26.71 -2.59
N CYS A 70 2.02 -27.61 -3.59
CA CYS A 70 1.52 -27.29 -4.92
C CYS A 70 0.18 -27.98 -5.27
N SER A 71 -0.48 -28.67 -4.33
CA SER A 71 -1.75 -29.34 -4.62
C SER A 71 -2.94 -28.47 -4.19
N PRO A 72 -3.98 -28.30 -5.01
CA PRO A 72 -5.16 -27.48 -4.65
C PRO A 72 -5.82 -27.92 -3.32
N GLY A 73 -5.72 -29.21 -2.95
CA GLY A 73 -6.17 -29.73 -1.65
C GLY A 73 -5.46 -29.19 -0.40
N SER A 74 -4.30 -28.53 -0.53
CA SER A 74 -3.54 -28.03 0.64
C SER A 74 -4.01 -26.67 1.15
N GLN A 75 -4.79 -25.92 0.37
CA GLN A 75 -5.33 -24.62 0.79
C GLN A 75 -6.52 -24.81 1.75
N SER A 76 -6.64 -23.92 2.72
CA SER A 76 -7.82 -23.90 3.59
C SER A 76 -8.99 -23.17 2.92
N VAL A 77 -10.22 -23.43 3.36
CA VAL A 77 -11.40 -22.70 2.84
C VAL A 77 -11.26 -21.18 3.02
N LEU A 78 -10.67 -20.72 4.13
CA LEU A 78 -10.41 -19.29 4.35
C LEU A 78 -9.42 -18.70 3.33
N GLU A 79 -8.42 -19.45 2.89
CA GLU A 79 -7.47 -19.01 1.85
C GLU A 79 -8.15 -18.94 0.49
N MET A 80 -8.98 -19.93 0.16
CA MET A 80 -9.78 -19.95 -1.07
C MET A 80 -10.79 -18.79 -1.11
N VAL A 81 -11.39 -18.41 0.02
CA VAL A 81 -12.32 -17.26 0.11
C VAL A 81 -11.66 -15.95 -0.30
N CYS A 82 -10.38 -15.74 0.02
CA CYS A 82 -9.62 -14.58 -0.48
C CYS A 82 -9.47 -14.58 -2.01
N GLY A 83 -9.58 -15.76 -2.62
CA GLY A 83 -9.62 -16.13 -4.04
C GLY A 83 -10.91 -15.80 -4.79
N MET A 84 -12.03 -15.72 -4.09
CA MET A 84 -13.36 -15.80 -4.69
C MET A 84 -13.94 -14.44 -5.12
N SER A 85 -15.05 -14.47 -5.88
CA SER A 85 -15.85 -13.28 -6.13
C SER A 85 -16.46 -12.74 -4.83
N SER A 86 -16.58 -11.42 -4.73
CA SER A 86 -17.02 -10.74 -3.50
C SER A 86 -18.39 -11.19 -3.00
N THR A 87 -19.32 -11.48 -3.91
CA THR A 87 -20.67 -11.95 -3.59
C THR A 87 -20.64 -13.34 -2.94
N GLN A 88 -19.85 -14.27 -3.49
CA GLN A 88 -19.74 -15.63 -2.97
C GLN A 88 -18.92 -15.69 -1.68
N ALA A 89 -17.86 -14.88 -1.59
CA ALA A 89 -17.07 -14.72 -0.37
C ALA A 89 -17.95 -14.21 0.79
N TYR A 90 -18.84 -13.25 0.52
CA TYR A 90 -19.75 -12.73 1.54
C TYR A 90 -20.74 -13.77 2.06
N CYS A 91 -21.18 -14.72 1.22
CA CYS A 91 -22.01 -15.84 1.69
C CYS A 91 -21.28 -16.69 2.74
N ILE A 92 -20.01 -17.01 2.52
CA ILE A 92 -19.20 -17.82 3.44
C ILE A 92 -18.87 -17.01 4.70
N ILE A 93 -18.37 -15.78 4.54
CA ILE A 93 -18.06 -14.86 5.65
C ILE A 93 -19.32 -14.47 6.44
N GLY A 94 -20.50 -14.62 5.85
CA GLY A 94 -21.79 -14.40 6.50
C GLY A 94 -22.14 -15.44 7.58
N THR A 95 -21.54 -16.63 7.52
CA THR A 95 -21.82 -17.71 8.48
C THR A 95 -21.30 -17.39 9.88
N THR A 96 -22.02 -17.85 10.91
CA THR A 96 -21.69 -17.61 12.32
C THR A 96 -20.28 -18.08 12.68
N VAL A 97 -19.92 -19.28 12.24
CA VAL A 97 -18.61 -19.92 12.49
C VAL A 97 -17.46 -19.09 11.93
N VAL A 98 -17.58 -18.67 10.67
CA VAL A 98 -16.52 -17.92 9.98
C VAL A 98 -16.37 -16.53 10.59
N ARG A 99 -17.48 -15.86 10.94
CA ARG A 99 -17.44 -14.56 11.64
C ARG A 99 -16.74 -14.66 12.99
N PHE A 100 -17.09 -15.67 13.77
CA PHE A 100 -16.48 -15.90 15.07
C PHE A 100 -14.98 -16.20 14.92
N LEU A 101 -14.61 -17.09 14.00
CA LEU A 101 -13.22 -17.47 13.73
C LEU A 101 -12.37 -16.28 13.28
N ILE A 102 -12.88 -15.44 12.36
CA ILE A 102 -12.19 -14.22 11.91
C ILE A 102 -12.01 -13.24 13.07
N ARG A 103 -13.04 -13.06 13.90
CA ARG A 103 -13.00 -12.17 15.07
C ARG A 103 -11.93 -12.62 16.07
N GLU A 104 -11.91 -13.90 16.44
CA GLU A 104 -10.93 -14.45 17.38
C GLU A 104 -9.49 -14.33 16.85
N LYS A 105 -9.28 -14.64 15.57
CA LYS A 105 -7.98 -14.45 14.92
C LYS A 105 -7.56 -12.98 14.88
N TRP A 106 -8.49 -12.08 14.57
CA TRP A 106 -8.23 -10.65 14.55
C TRP A 106 -7.83 -10.13 15.93
N LEU A 107 -8.55 -10.50 16.99
CA LEU A 107 -8.21 -10.10 18.36
C LEU A 107 -6.82 -10.60 18.78
N ARG A 108 -6.44 -11.80 18.37
CA ARG A 108 -5.11 -12.35 18.62
C ARG A 108 -4.00 -11.62 17.85
N LEU A 109 -4.28 -11.17 16.62
CA LEU A 109 -3.33 -10.46 15.76
C LEU A 109 -3.30 -8.94 16.00
N LEU A 110 -4.30 -8.40 16.69
CA LEU A 110 -4.44 -6.99 17.02
C LEU A 110 -3.19 -6.38 17.68
N PRO A 111 -2.54 -6.98 18.70
CA PRO A 111 -1.35 -6.39 19.30
C PRO A 111 -0.19 -6.28 18.30
N VAL A 112 0.05 -7.31 17.48
CA VAL A 112 1.09 -7.30 16.44
C VAL A 112 0.81 -6.21 15.41
N TYR A 113 -0.46 -6.08 15.02
CA TYR A 113 -0.92 -5.04 14.11
C TYR A 113 -0.70 -3.63 14.68
N CYS A 114 -1.03 -3.40 15.96
CA CYS A 114 -0.81 -2.12 16.63
C CYS A 114 0.69 -1.78 16.75
N VAL A 115 1.54 -2.76 17.02
CA VAL A 115 3.01 -2.57 17.05
C VAL A 115 3.52 -2.16 15.67
N TRP A 116 3.02 -2.80 14.60
CA TRP A 116 3.41 -2.45 13.24
C TRP A 116 2.97 -1.03 12.84
N LEU A 117 1.75 -0.65 13.18
CA LEU A 117 1.25 0.72 13.02
C LEU A 117 2.15 1.74 13.74
N LEU A 118 2.45 1.48 15.02
CA LEU A 118 3.28 2.39 15.81
C LEU A 118 4.69 2.50 15.21
N GLY A 119 5.27 1.38 14.79
CA GLY A 119 6.55 1.36 14.09
C GLY A 119 6.53 2.17 12.80
N HIS A 120 5.47 2.06 11.99
CA HIS A 120 5.31 2.86 10.78
C HIS A 120 5.19 4.36 11.08
N LEU A 121 4.39 4.73 12.10
CA LEU A 121 4.24 6.13 12.50
C LEU A 121 5.56 6.74 13.00
N LEU A 122 6.31 6.00 13.82
CA LEU A 122 7.63 6.45 14.29
C LEU A 122 8.63 6.58 13.14
N PHE A 123 8.64 5.63 12.22
CA PHE A 123 9.49 5.69 11.03
C PHE A 123 9.13 6.91 10.16
N MET A 124 7.84 7.15 9.90
CA MET A 124 7.39 8.29 9.11
C MET A 124 7.70 9.63 9.79
N ALA A 125 7.56 9.73 11.12
CA ALA A 125 7.94 10.91 11.87
C ALA A 125 9.43 11.20 11.73
N GLY A 126 10.28 10.18 11.88
CA GLY A 126 11.72 10.32 11.69
C GLY A 126 12.12 10.63 10.24
N LEU A 127 11.46 10.03 9.26
CA LEU A 127 11.68 10.32 7.83
C LEU A 127 11.32 11.78 7.51
N THR A 128 10.28 12.30 8.14
CA THR A 128 9.89 13.70 8.01
C THR A 128 10.93 14.63 8.65
N LEU A 129 11.43 14.29 9.84
CA LEU A 129 12.52 15.04 10.49
C LEU A 129 13.80 15.04 9.63
N TYR A 130 14.18 13.88 9.09
CA TYR A 130 15.29 13.75 8.15
C TYR A 130 15.10 14.65 6.93
N ALA A 131 13.91 14.66 6.32
CA ALA A 131 13.63 15.51 5.17
C ALA A 131 13.70 17.02 5.47
N VAL A 132 13.35 17.42 6.70
CA VAL A 132 13.45 18.83 7.14
C VAL A 132 14.90 19.23 7.42
N TYR A 133 15.69 18.35 8.03
CA TYR A 133 17.07 18.67 8.45
C TYR A 133 18.11 18.48 7.35
N ARG A 134 17.89 17.57 6.39
CA ARG A 134 18.86 17.29 5.31
C ARG A 134 19.25 18.53 4.49
N PRO A 135 18.32 19.40 4.03
CA PRO A 135 18.70 20.60 3.29
C PRO A 135 19.52 21.59 4.12
N ARG A 136 19.25 21.68 5.43
CA ARG A 136 19.96 22.59 6.35
C ARG A 136 21.43 22.18 6.53
N LEU A 137 21.71 20.88 6.57
CA LEU A 137 23.08 20.37 6.62
C LEU A 137 23.89 20.77 5.38
N GLY A 138 23.29 20.67 4.18
CA GLY A 138 23.97 21.05 2.94
C GLY A 138 24.32 22.55 2.85
N LEU A 139 23.52 23.41 3.48
CA LEU A 139 23.80 24.85 3.54
C LEU A 139 24.99 25.17 4.48
N GLU A 140 25.09 24.48 5.63
CA GLU A 140 26.17 24.66 6.60
C GLU A 140 27.53 24.16 6.05
N ASP A 141 27.53 23.01 5.35
CA ASP A 141 28.73 22.47 4.69
C ASP A 141 29.22 23.39 3.55
N SER A 142 28.31 23.98 2.77
CA SER A 142 28.66 24.92 1.70
C SER A 142 29.23 26.25 2.21
N TYR A 143 28.77 26.72 3.37
CA TYR A 143 29.27 27.96 3.99
C TYR A 143 30.66 27.79 4.61
N THR A 144 30.96 26.60 5.13
CA THR A 144 32.25 26.28 5.74
C THR A 144 33.36 26.02 4.72
N ASP A 145 33.04 25.50 3.53
CA ASP A 145 34.01 25.24 2.46
C ASP A 145 34.42 26.52 1.68
N ASN A 146 33.54 27.52 1.60
CA ASN A 146 33.78 28.79 0.88
C ASN A 146 34.56 29.86 1.70
N GLY A 147 35.36 29.45 2.69
CA GLY A 147 35.97 30.29 3.72
C GLY A 147 36.29 31.76 3.36
N SER A 148 35.50 32.71 3.87
CA SER A 148 35.95 33.94 4.54
C SER A 148 34.82 34.97 4.78
N SER A 149 34.81 35.48 6.01
CA SER A 149 34.37 36.82 6.45
C SER A 149 32.92 37.26 6.15
N SER A 150 32.04 37.08 7.14
CA SER A 150 31.32 38.16 7.84
C SER A 150 30.42 37.56 8.92
N GLU A 151 30.84 37.64 10.18
CA GLU A 151 30.02 37.34 11.37
C GLU A 151 29.19 38.58 11.77
N PRO A 152 28.21 38.48 12.70
CA PRO A 152 27.04 37.60 12.76
C PRO A 152 25.77 38.43 13.10
N SER A 153 24.55 37.87 13.21
CA SER A 153 23.55 38.25 14.27
C SER A 153 22.19 37.56 14.19
N ASP A 154 21.67 37.14 13.02
CA ASP A 154 20.29 36.59 12.96
C ASP A 154 20.21 35.06 12.74
N LEU A 155 21.34 34.36 12.62
CA LEU A 155 21.39 32.92 12.25
C LEU A 155 21.79 31.96 13.39
N SER A 156 21.87 32.43 14.64
CA SER A 156 22.15 31.55 15.78
C SER A 156 21.09 30.47 16.01
N ASP A 157 19.87 30.66 15.49
CA ASP A 157 18.78 29.68 15.59
C ASP A 157 18.78 28.59 14.48
N ASP A 158 19.60 28.73 13.44
CA ASP A 158 19.59 27.81 12.28
C ASP A 158 20.79 26.83 12.24
N THR A 159 21.74 26.96 13.16
CA THR A 159 22.84 25.99 13.26
C THR A 159 22.36 24.65 13.79
N LEU A 160 22.65 23.57 13.06
CA LEU A 160 22.18 22.24 13.43
C LEU A 160 22.93 21.77 14.69
N THR A 161 22.21 21.30 15.70
CA THR A 161 22.85 20.66 16.86
C THR A 161 23.63 19.42 16.41
N THR A 162 24.72 19.09 17.11
CA THR A 162 25.55 17.92 16.80
C THR A 162 24.73 16.62 16.72
N ALA A 163 23.72 16.46 17.58
CA ALA A 163 22.80 15.33 17.55
C ALA A 163 21.97 15.26 16.25
N GLN A 164 21.53 16.41 15.72
CA GLN A 164 20.81 16.46 14.45
C GLN A 164 21.72 16.12 13.26
N ARG A 165 23.00 16.54 13.30
CA ARG A 165 23.97 16.22 12.23
C ARG A 165 24.25 14.73 12.18
N ASP A 166 24.48 14.14 13.34
CA ASP A 166 24.68 12.69 13.48
C ASP A 166 23.45 11.91 13.03
N LEU A 167 22.25 12.41 13.34
CA LEU A 167 20.99 11.82 12.87
C LEU A 167 20.89 11.84 11.34
N VAL A 168 21.11 12.99 10.69
CA VAL A 168 21.02 13.12 9.22
C VAL A 168 22.03 12.21 8.53
N ARG A 169 23.25 12.08 9.07
CA ARG A 169 24.28 11.20 8.52
C ARG A 169 23.98 9.71 8.73
N ALA A 170 23.30 9.35 9.83
CA ALA A 170 22.93 7.96 10.12
C ALA A 170 21.65 7.50 9.40
N TRP A 171 20.74 8.42 9.09
CA TRP A 171 19.40 8.10 8.55
C TRP A 171 19.39 7.29 7.23
N PRO A 172 20.27 7.55 6.25
CA PRO A 172 20.32 6.77 5.01
C PRO A 172 20.57 5.28 5.23
N PHE A 173 21.30 4.90 6.28
CA PHE A 173 21.49 3.48 6.64
C PHE A 173 20.19 2.84 7.13
N ILE A 174 19.40 3.58 7.91
CA ILE A 174 18.10 3.13 8.39
C ILE A 174 17.14 2.97 7.21
N ASN A 175 17.11 3.95 6.28
CA ASN A 175 16.31 3.88 5.06
C ASN A 175 16.68 2.65 4.20
N LEU A 176 17.97 2.38 4.03
CA LEU A 176 18.47 1.22 3.30
C LEU A 176 18.02 -0.09 3.96
N LEU A 177 18.16 -0.21 5.29
CA LEU A 177 17.77 -1.41 6.03
C LEU A 177 16.26 -1.68 5.92
N VAL A 178 15.43 -0.64 6.12
CA VAL A 178 13.96 -0.75 6.04
C VAL A 178 13.51 -1.07 4.62
N SER A 179 14.15 -0.46 3.61
CA SER A 179 13.85 -0.73 2.21
C SER A 179 14.13 -2.19 1.86
N LEU A 180 15.33 -2.69 2.20
CA LEU A 180 15.70 -4.09 1.97
C LEU A 180 14.76 -5.05 2.71
N LEU A 181 14.36 -4.73 3.94
CA LEU A 181 13.38 -5.51 4.69
C LEU A 181 12.05 -5.60 3.93
N TYR A 182 11.46 -4.48 3.51
CA TYR A 182 10.18 -4.49 2.80
C TYR A 182 10.26 -5.13 1.41
N LEU A 183 11.35 -4.92 0.66
CA LEU A 183 11.55 -5.58 -0.63
C LEU A 183 11.75 -7.08 -0.48
N SER A 184 12.51 -7.52 0.53
CA SER A 184 12.72 -8.94 0.79
C SER A 184 11.41 -9.63 1.18
N LEU A 185 10.57 -9.00 2.01
CA LEU A 185 9.26 -9.53 2.37
C LEU A 185 8.35 -9.67 1.16
N GLU A 186 8.28 -8.66 0.29
CA GLU A 186 7.48 -8.74 -0.94
C GLU A 186 8.06 -9.73 -1.96
N CYS A 187 9.40 -9.83 -2.06
CA CYS A 187 10.08 -10.79 -2.93
C CYS A 187 9.83 -12.24 -2.48
N VAL A 188 10.09 -12.56 -1.21
CA VAL A 188 9.83 -13.88 -0.62
C VAL A 188 8.37 -14.28 -0.83
N ARG A 189 7.44 -13.35 -0.59
CA ARG A 189 6.02 -13.59 -0.79
C ARG A 189 5.68 -13.87 -2.26
N THR A 190 6.22 -13.08 -3.17
CA THR A 190 5.95 -13.21 -4.62
C THR A 190 6.48 -14.54 -5.16
N LEU A 191 7.67 -14.94 -4.69
CA LEU A 191 8.28 -16.23 -5.01
C LEU A 191 7.53 -17.41 -4.38
N TYR A 192 7.10 -17.28 -3.11
CA TYR A 192 6.41 -18.36 -2.38
C TYR A 192 4.97 -18.58 -2.86
N LEU A 193 4.24 -17.51 -3.21
CA LEU A 193 2.84 -17.63 -3.64
C LEU A 193 2.67 -17.90 -5.14
N GLN A 194 3.76 -17.86 -5.95
CA GLN A 194 3.79 -18.15 -7.39
C GLN A 194 2.57 -17.63 -8.20
N HIS A 195 2.02 -16.47 -7.82
CA HIS A 195 0.83 -15.88 -8.44
C HIS A 195 1.09 -14.40 -8.70
N ALA A 196 1.97 -14.14 -9.66
CA ALA A 196 2.47 -12.81 -10.04
C ALA A 196 1.37 -11.84 -10.53
N TRP A 197 0.19 -12.33 -10.90
CA TRP A 197 -0.82 -11.54 -11.62
C TRP A 197 -2.01 -11.05 -10.76
N HIS A 198 -2.01 -11.32 -9.45
CA HIS A 198 -3.03 -10.80 -8.52
C HIS A 198 -2.68 -9.42 -7.91
N PHE A 199 -1.86 -8.62 -8.58
CA PHE A 199 -1.63 -7.21 -8.21
C PHE A 199 -2.87 -6.32 -8.42
N LEU A 200 -3.81 -6.71 -9.30
CA LEU A 200 -5.04 -5.94 -9.58
C LEU A 200 -6.21 -6.23 -8.62
N ARG A 201 -6.03 -7.04 -7.57
CA ARG A 201 -7.08 -7.17 -6.53
C ARG A 201 -7.08 -5.94 -5.61
N PRO A 202 -8.20 -5.62 -4.93
CA PRO A 202 -8.32 -4.42 -4.11
C PRO A 202 -7.25 -4.27 -3.01
N TYR A 203 -6.68 -5.37 -2.50
CA TYR A 203 -5.55 -5.37 -1.56
C TYR A 203 -4.16 -5.28 -2.23
N GLY A 204 -4.11 -5.20 -3.57
CA GLY A 204 -2.90 -5.01 -4.36
C GLY A 204 -2.39 -3.58 -4.37
N LEU A 205 -3.28 -2.58 -4.25
CA LEU A 205 -2.89 -1.17 -4.21
C LEU A 205 -2.01 -0.85 -3.01
N TYR A 206 -2.36 -1.33 -1.82
CA TYR A 206 -1.53 -1.13 -0.62
C TYR A 206 -0.16 -1.80 -0.73
N ARG A 207 -0.08 -2.95 -1.41
CA ARG A 207 1.20 -3.62 -1.71
C ARG A 207 2.02 -2.82 -2.72
N LEU A 208 1.39 -2.27 -3.76
CA LEU A 208 2.05 -1.38 -4.72
C LEU A 208 2.59 -0.12 -4.03
N LEU A 209 1.81 0.48 -3.12
CA LEU A 209 2.25 1.63 -2.32
C LEU A 209 3.45 1.27 -1.44
N LEU A 210 3.42 0.12 -0.76
CA LEU A 210 4.52 -0.33 0.09
C LEU A 210 5.79 -0.65 -0.72
N ALA A 211 5.63 -1.30 -1.89
CA ALA A 211 6.74 -1.57 -2.81
C ALA A 211 7.31 -0.27 -3.39
N GLY A 212 6.45 0.65 -3.84
CA GLY A 212 6.85 1.96 -4.34
C GLY A 212 7.57 2.79 -3.27
N PHE A 213 7.03 2.81 -2.05
CA PHE A 213 7.68 3.42 -0.88
C PHE A 213 9.09 2.85 -0.67
N SER A 214 9.22 1.53 -0.68
CA SER A 214 10.51 0.87 -0.49
C SER A 214 11.52 1.18 -1.60
N ILE A 215 11.07 1.22 -2.86
CA ILE A 215 11.91 1.58 -4.01
C ILE A 215 12.37 3.04 -3.90
N CYS A 216 11.49 3.96 -3.49
CA CYS A 216 11.86 5.37 -3.30
C CYS A 216 12.88 5.54 -2.18
N LEU A 217 12.75 4.82 -1.06
CA LEU A 217 13.74 4.81 0.02
C LEU A 217 15.08 4.23 -0.43
N LEU A 218 15.06 3.17 -1.25
CA LEU A 218 16.28 2.60 -1.82
C LEU A 218 16.97 3.61 -2.72
N ALA A 219 16.21 4.24 -3.63
CA ALA A 219 16.72 5.22 -4.57
C ALA A 219 17.30 6.44 -3.83
N ASP A 220 16.63 6.96 -2.81
CA ASP A 220 17.13 8.06 -1.98
C ASP A 220 18.43 7.67 -1.27
N SER A 221 18.48 6.47 -0.68
CA SER A 221 19.67 5.98 0.02
C SER A 221 20.85 5.81 -0.94
N LEU A 222 20.63 5.20 -2.11
CA LEU A 222 21.67 5.04 -3.13
C LEU A 222 22.15 6.39 -3.68
N TRP A 223 21.22 7.32 -3.90
CA TRP A 223 21.56 8.66 -4.36
C TRP A 223 22.45 9.40 -3.36
N PHE A 224 22.13 9.31 -2.07
CA PHE A 224 22.94 9.91 -1.00
C PHE A 224 24.40 9.40 -0.99
N TRP A 225 24.64 8.15 -1.39
CA TRP A 225 25.99 7.57 -1.46
C TRP A 225 26.75 7.94 -2.72
N ILE A 226 26.06 7.99 -3.86
CA ILE A 226 26.69 8.22 -5.17
C ILE A 226 27.05 9.68 -5.33
N ASP A 227 26.17 10.59 -4.93
CA ASP A 227 26.32 12.01 -5.18
C ASP A 227 26.50 12.75 -3.86
N GLN A 228 27.75 12.76 -3.38
CA GLN A 228 28.11 13.31 -2.08
C GLN A 228 27.95 14.85 -2.02
N HIS A 229 27.64 15.54 -3.13
CA HIS A 229 27.78 17.00 -3.26
C HIS A 229 26.67 17.76 -4.03
N THR A 230 25.55 17.16 -4.47
CA THR A 230 24.43 17.96 -5.02
C THR A 230 23.22 18.04 -4.07
N PRO A 231 22.85 19.24 -3.59
CA PRO A 231 21.74 19.43 -2.65
C PRO A 231 20.33 19.35 -3.28
N ASP A 232 20.23 19.19 -4.61
CA ASP A 232 19.00 19.51 -5.34
C ASP A 232 18.05 18.31 -5.56
N SER A 233 18.50 17.07 -5.40
CA SER A 233 17.71 15.89 -5.77
C SER A 233 16.90 15.30 -4.61
N ASN A 234 16.05 16.09 -3.96
CA ASN A 234 15.17 15.61 -2.87
C ASN A 234 13.90 14.90 -3.37
N MET A 235 13.77 14.67 -4.68
CA MET A 235 12.57 14.14 -5.32
C MET A 235 12.19 12.74 -4.80
N PHE A 236 13.16 11.82 -4.69
CA PHE A 236 12.89 10.46 -4.21
C PHE A 236 12.44 10.44 -2.74
N LEU A 237 13.00 11.32 -1.91
CA LEU A 237 12.60 11.47 -0.52
C LEU A 237 11.18 12.00 -0.38
N ILE A 238 10.81 13.02 -1.17
CA ILE A 238 9.45 13.57 -1.19
C ILE A 238 8.46 12.48 -1.66
N LEU A 239 8.81 11.73 -2.71
CA LEU A 239 7.96 10.65 -3.20
C LEU A 239 7.81 9.53 -2.16
N ALA A 240 8.88 9.18 -1.43
CA ALA A 240 8.83 8.25 -0.32
C ALA A 240 7.89 8.74 0.80
N LEU A 241 7.98 10.02 1.19
CA LEU A 241 7.08 10.60 2.18
C LEU A 241 5.61 10.54 1.76
N LEU A 242 5.32 10.88 0.49
CA LEU A 242 3.96 10.82 -0.06
C LEU A 242 3.44 9.38 -0.06
N MET A 243 4.23 8.42 -0.56
CA MET A 243 3.84 7.01 -0.62
C MET A 243 3.66 6.40 0.77
N GLY A 244 4.59 6.65 1.70
CA GLY A 244 4.52 6.17 3.08
C GLY A 244 3.39 6.80 3.89
N GLY A 245 3.09 8.08 3.62
CA GLY A 245 1.93 8.78 4.16
C GLY A 245 0.62 8.19 3.63
N TRP A 246 0.53 7.94 2.32
CA TRP A 246 -0.64 7.30 1.72
C TRP A 246 -0.84 5.86 2.22
N PHE A 247 0.26 5.14 2.47
CA PHE A 247 0.22 3.81 3.08
C PHE A 247 -0.42 3.82 4.47
N LEU A 248 -0.45 4.95 5.21
CA LEU A 248 -1.18 5.04 6.48
C LEU A 248 -2.67 4.70 6.34
N THR A 249 -3.27 4.95 5.17
CA THR A 249 -4.66 4.58 4.88
C THR A 249 -4.92 3.08 4.94
N PHE A 250 -3.89 2.24 4.71
CA PHE A 250 -3.97 0.80 4.96
C PHE A 250 -4.27 0.55 6.43
N PHE A 251 -3.55 1.24 7.33
CA PHE A 251 -3.75 1.02 8.75
C PHE A 251 -5.13 1.48 9.21
N LEU A 252 -5.59 2.62 8.68
CA LEU A 252 -6.92 3.16 8.97
C LEU A 252 -8.05 2.17 8.61
N SER A 253 -7.85 1.36 7.58
CA SER A 253 -8.86 0.42 7.09
C SER A 253 -9.27 -0.67 8.10
N ALA A 254 -8.43 -0.95 9.11
CA ALA A 254 -8.71 -1.96 10.13
C ALA A 254 -9.71 -1.51 11.21
N TRP A 255 -9.86 -0.20 11.44
CA TRP A 255 -10.84 0.28 12.40
C TRP A 255 -12.21 0.45 11.76
N ARG A 256 -13.24 -0.13 12.37
CA ARG A 256 -14.62 -0.12 11.85
C ARG A 256 -15.14 1.27 11.44
N LYS A 257 -14.76 2.32 12.17
CA LYS A 257 -15.19 3.71 11.88
C LYS A 257 -14.56 4.26 10.60
N PHE A 258 -13.28 3.96 10.37
CA PHE A 258 -12.51 4.47 9.23
C PHE A 258 -12.59 3.56 8.00
N SER A 259 -12.81 2.26 8.20
CA SER A 259 -12.86 1.23 7.15
C SER A 259 -13.86 1.57 6.04
N PHE A 260 -15.06 2.00 6.41
CA PHE A 260 -16.08 2.39 5.43
C PHE A 260 -15.61 3.57 4.58
N PHE A 261 -15.02 4.58 5.22
CA PHE A 261 -14.52 5.77 4.54
C PHE A 261 -13.35 5.46 3.62
N THR A 262 -12.37 4.66 4.07
CA THR A 262 -11.21 4.30 3.24
C THR A 262 -11.63 3.52 2.00
N ILE A 263 -12.59 2.59 2.12
CA ILE A 263 -13.11 1.83 0.97
C ILE A 263 -13.89 2.76 0.02
N LEU A 264 -14.68 3.69 0.55
CA LEU A 264 -15.42 4.66 -0.26
C LEU A 264 -14.46 5.55 -1.06
N VAL A 265 -13.45 6.13 -0.40
CA VAL A 265 -12.44 7.00 -1.04
C VAL A 265 -11.71 6.23 -2.14
N GLN A 266 -11.26 5.00 -1.87
CA GLN A 266 -10.60 4.18 -2.89
C GLN A 266 -11.53 3.91 -4.07
N LYS A 267 -12.79 3.56 -3.83
CA LYS A 267 -13.74 3.25 -4.89
C LYS A 267 -14.05 4.47 -5.76
N VAL A 268 -14.23 5.64 -5.15
CA VAL A 268 -14.49 6.89 -5.87
C VAL A 268 -13.26 7.34 -6.67
N LEU A 269 -12.07 7.29 -6.06
CA LEU A 269 -10.83 7.74 -6.68
C LEU A 269 -10.40 6.85 -7.85
N PHE A 270 -10.43 5.52 -7.67
CA PHE A 270 -10.02 4.58 -8.73
C PHE A 270 -11.14 4.25 -9.73
N GLY A 271 -12.39 4.47 -9.37
CA GLY A 271 -13.54 4.25 -10.25
C GLY A 271 -13.81 5.45 -11.15
N ASP A 272 -14.40 6.49 -10.55
CA ASP A 272 -14.98 7.61 -11.32
C ASP A 272 -13.94 8.69 -11.60
N MET A 273 -13.12 9.05 -10.60
CA MET A 273 -12.11 10.11 -10.78
C MET A 273 -11.03 9.72 -11.78
N THR A 274 -10.66 8.44 -11.90
CA THR A 274 -9.65 8.01 -12.87
C THR A 274 -10.14 8.20 -14.32
N ARG A 275 -11.40 7.87 -14.61
CA ARG A 275 -11.99 8.08 -15.94
C ARG A 275 -12.06 9.55 -16.29
N PHE A 276 -12.50 10.36 -15.33
CA PHE A 276 -12.58 11.81 -15.47
C PHE A 276 -11.19 12.45 -15.63
N SER A 277 -10.21 12.01 -14.82
CA SER A 277 -8.83 12.50 -14.85
C SER A 277 -8.14 12.19 -16.18
N ILE A 278 -8.36 11.02 -16.76
CA ILE A 278 -7.84 10.69 -18.10
C ILE A 278 -8.42 11.64 -19.15
N MET A 279 -9.72 11.95 -19.06
CA MET A 279 -10.38 12.87 -20.00
C MET A 279 -9.78 14.29 -19.90
N ILE A 280 -9.68 14.84 -18.69
CA ILE A 280 -9.06 16.15 -18.45
C ILE A 280 -7.59 16.16 -18.87
N PHE A 281 -6.84 15.09 -18.58
CA PHE A 281 -5.42 15.01 -18.94
C PHE A 281 -5.21 15.02 -20.46
N LEU A 282 -6.04 14.30 -21.21
CA LEU A 282 -6.01 14.31 -22.67
C LEU A 282 -6.37 15.70 -23.22
N GLU A 283 -7.40 16.33 -22.67
CA GLU A 283 -7.80 17.69 -23.03
C GLU A 283 -6.69 18.70 -22.74
N LEU A 284 -6.10 18.64 -21.54
CA LEU A 284 -4.96 19.47 -21.14
C LEU A 284 -3.78 19.30 -22.11
N LEU A 285 -3.42 18.08 -22.47
CA LEU A 285 -2.35 17.82 -23.44
C LEU A 285 -2.67 18.40 -24.82
N LEU A 286 -3.90 18.20 -25.31
CA LEU A 286 -4.35 18.73 -26.61
C LEU A 286 -4.29 20.26 -26.64
N PHE A 287 -4.83 20.93 -25.63
CA PHE A 287 -4.78 22.39 -25.54
C PHE A 287 -3.35 22.90 -25.36
N SER A 288 -2.51 22.22 -24.59
CA SER A 288 -1.10 22.59 -24.41
C SER A 288 -0.32 22.50 -25.70
N VAL A 289 -0.54 21.45 -26.50
CA VAL A 289 0.08 21.31 -27.82
C VAL A 289 -0.47 22.36 -28.80
N ALA A 290 -1.78 22.61 -28.80
CA ALA A 290 -2.38 23.64 -29.65
C ALA A 290 -1.81 25.03 -29.36
N MET A 291 -1.63 25.36 -28.08
CA MET A 291 -1.04 26.63 -27.65
C MET A 291 0.45 26.70 -27.98
N HIS A 292 1.20 25.63 -27.74
CA HIS A 292 2.60 25.57 -28.18
C HIS A 292 2.73 25.79 -29.69
N VAL A 293 1.86 25.19 -30.52
CA VAL A 293 1.85 25.40 -31.98
C VAL A 293 1.40 26.82 -32.37
N ALA A 294 0.45 27.41 -31.65
CA ALA A 294 0.00 28.78 -31.90
C ALA A 294 1.12 29.81 -31.65
N TYR A 295 1.99 29.54 -30.67
CA TYR A 295 3.16 30.37 -30.34
C TYR A 295 4.46 29.86 -30.96
N LEU A 296 4.42 28.82 -31.81
CA LEU A 296 5.60 28.41 -32.57
C LEU A 296 5.99 29.58 -33.50
N PRO A 297 7.25 30.05 -33.48
CA PRO A 297 7.62 31.27 -34.16
C PRO A 297 7.51 31.12 -35.68
N SER A 298 6.41 31.61 -36.26
CA SER A 298 6.36 31.96 -37.67
C SER A 298 6.97 33.35 -37.81
N ARG A 299 8.32 33.39 -37.91
CA ARG A 299 9.15 34.61 -38.07
C ARG A 299 9.02 35.62 -36.93
N SER A 300 9.85 35.40 -35.90
CA SER A 300 10.47 36.45 -35.06
C SER A 300 9.72 37.79 -34.95
N PRO A 301 8.83 37.95 -33.95
CA PRO A 301 8.66 39.21 -33.26
C PRO A 301 9.30 39.12 -31.85
N PRO A 302 9.88 40.22 -31.34
CA PRO A 302 10.40 40.28 -29.98
C PRO A 302 9.21 40.41 -29.01
N GLY A 303 9.04 39.47 -28.09
CA GLY A 303 8.00 39.54 -27.05
C GLY A 303 7.13 38.29 -26.86
N LEU A 304 7.55 37.10 -27.32
CA LEU A 304 6.83 35.87 -26.96
C LEU A 304 6.96 35.59 -25.45
N PRO A 305 5.88 35.20 -24.75
CA PRO A 305 5.97 34.74 -23.37
C PRO A 305 6.88 33.51 -23.31
N GLN A 306 7.95 33.57 -22.52
CA GLN A 306 8.88 32.44 -22.30
C GLN A 306 8.17 31.16 -21.85
N GLU A 307 6.95 31.30 -21.32
CA GLU A 307 6.11 30.23 -20.81
C GLU A 307 5.73 29.17 -21.86
N PHE A 308 5.69 29.52 -23.15
CA PHE A 308 5.28 28.61 -24.23
C PHE A 308 6.42 28.08 -25.12
N GLU A 309 7.68 28.35 -24.76
CA GLU A 309 8.84 27.95 -25.58
C GLU A 309 9.04 26.44 -25.66
N THR A 310 8.75 25.71 -24.58
CA THR A 310 8.85 24.25 -24.55
C THR A 310 7.48 23.62 -24.37
N ILE A 311 7.33 22.39 -24.88
CA ILE A 311 6.09 21.62 -24.69
C ILE A 311 5.81 21.41 -23.19
N TRP A 312 6.85 21.16 -22.39
CA TRP A 312 6.70 20.93 -20.96
C TRP A 312 6.30 22.19 -20.19
N SER A 313 6.91 23.34 -20.49
CA SER A 313 6.49 24.62 -19.91
C SER A 313 5.07 24.97 -20.31
N SER A 314 4.70 24.77 -21.58
CA SER A 314 3.32 24.96 -22.08
C SER A 314 2.31 24.11 -21.32
N VAL A 315 2.61 22.82 -21.09
CA VAL A 315 1.75 21.92 -20.31
C VAL A 315 1.61 22.37 -18.87
N LEU A 316 2.72 22.78 -18.22
CA LEU A 316 2.68 23.27 -16.85
C LEU A 316 1.92 24.59 -16.71
N THR A 317 2.10 25.53 -17.64
CA THR A 317 1.37 26.80 -17.66
C THR A 317 -0.12 26.57 -17.89
N MET A 318 -0.50 25.73 -18.86
CA MET A 318 -1.90 25.36 -19.08
C MET A 318 -2.50 24.64 -17.87
N PHE A 319 -1.72 23.80 -17.18
CA PHE A 319 -2.16 23.15 -15.96
C PHE A 319 -2.40 24.16 -14.83
N ARG A 320 -1.50 25.14 -14.66
CA ARG A 320 -1.68 26.23 -13.70
C ARG A 320 -2.93 27.05 -14.00
N LEU A 321 -3.18 27.36 -15.26
CA LEU A 321 -4.38 28.06 -15.73
C LEU A 321 -5.65 27.25 -15.46
N MET A 322 -5.64 25.95 -15.76
CA MET A 322 -6.76 25.05 -15.47
C MET A 322 -7.09 25.00 -13.97
N LEU A 323 -6.08 25.12 -13.11
CA LEU A 323 -6.24 25.18 -11.66
C LEU A 323 -6.59 26.58 -11.13
N GLY A 324 -6.57 27.62 -11.99
CA GLY A 324 -6.79 29.02 -11.59
C GLY A 324 -5.66 29.61 -10.75
N LEU A 325 -4.43 29.10 -10.90
CA LEU A 325 -3.24 29.53 -10.14
C LEU A 325 -2.43 30.63 -10.83
N SER A 326 -2.75 30.95 -12.07
CA SER A 326 -2.05 31.96 -12.87
C SER A 326 -3.04 32.62 -13.80
N ASP A 327 -2.80 33.88 -14.12
CA ASP A 327 -3.56 34.63 -15.12
C ASP A 327 -2.69 34.77 -16.38
N ILE A 328 -3.31 34.76 -17.56
CA ILE A 328 -2.64 35.17 -18.80
C ILE A 328 -2.75 36.70 -18.84
N GLU A 329 -1.64 37.40 -18.66
CA GLU A 329 -1.51 38.83 -18.99
C GLU A 329 -1.27 39.05 -20.49
#